data_AF-A0A928QTK3-F1
#
_entry.id   AF-A0A928QTK3-F1
#
_cell.length_a   1.000
_cell.length_b   1.000
_cell.length_c   1.000
_cell.angle_alpha   90.00
_cell.angle_beta   90.00
_cell.angle_gamma   90.00
#
_symmetry.space_group_name_H-M   'P 1'
#
loop_
_entity.id
_entity.type
_entity.pdbx_description
1 polymer ?
#
loop_
_entity_poly.entity_id
_entity_poly.type
_entity_poly.pdbx_seq_one_letter_code
_entity_poly.pdbx_strand_id
1 'polypeptide(L)'
;MAMSSFNGAGCIFLDAYCASDFSDRHSILYGHHMNDGSMFYDLMGYKDQSFYEEHPVALFVTPTAYYKIQFFSGYVAHITENAWKLRFNEDEYTGWLNEIQSKSCFQADCAPSSEDIVITLSTCTYEFASARFVLHGYVSELITLENK
;
A
#
# COMPACT_ATOMS: atom_id res chain seq x y z
N MET A 1 -12.97 23.36 14.07
CA MET A 1 -13.31 22.35 15.10
C MET A 1 -13.74 21.09 14.38
N ALA A 2 -12.91 20.05 14.33
CA ALA A 2 -13.35 18.74 13.85
C ALA A 2 -14.05 18.03 15.01
N MET A 3 -15.34 17.73 14.87
CA MET A 3 -16.05 16.83 15.77
C MET A 3 -15.47 15.43 15.57
N SER A 4 -14.68 14.96 16.52
CA SER A 4 -14.27 13.56 16.58
C SER A 4 -15.46 12.72 17.03
N SER A 5 -16.31 12.31 16.10
CA SER A 5 -17.23 11.21 16.34
C SER A 5 -16.41 9.93 16.51
N PHE A 6 -16.64 9.19 17.60
CA PHE A 6 -16.00 7.91 17.85
C PHE A 6 -16.30 6.95 16.69
N ASN A 7 -15.27 6.61 15.90
CA ASN A 7 -15.36 5.58 14.87
C ASN A 7 -14.62 4.33 15.35
N GLY A 8 -15.35 3.26 15.64
CA GLY A 8 -14.77 1.97 16.01
C GLY A 8 -13.87 1.36 14.93
N ALA A 9 -14.04 1.79 13.67
CA ALA A 9 -13.21 1.39 12.53
C ALA A 9 -11.93 2.24 12.37
N GLY A 10 -11.75 3.31 13.14
CA GLY A 10 -10.62 4.22 13.02
C GLY A 10 -10.60 5.02 11.71
N CYS A 11 -9.42 5.26 11.14
CA CYS A 11 -9.22 5.88 9.83
C CYS A 11 -8.04 5.22 9.11
N ILE A 12 -7.93 5.44 7.80
CA ILE A 12 -6.70 5.15 7.06
C ILE A 12 -5.72 6.27 7.39
N PHE A 13 -4.49 5.93 7.78
CA PHE A 13 -3.47 6.92 8.15
C PHE A 13 -2.10 6.60 7.55
N LEU A 14 -1.33 7.65 7.25
CA LEU A 14 0.04 7.59 6.75
C LEU A 14 1.01 7.32 7.91
N ASP A 15 2.06 6.52 7.66
CA ASP A 15 3.17 6.34 8.60
C ASP A 15 3.82 7.70 8.97
N ALA A 16 4.08 7.89 10.26
CA ALA A 16 4.59 9.17 10.78
C ALA A 16 5.98 9.55 10.27
N TYR A 17 6.74 8.60 9.72
CA TYR A 17 8.07 8.84 9.15
C TYR A 17 8.05 9.07 7.64
N CYS A 18 6.88 9.01 7.01
CA CYS A 18 6.71 9.33 5.59
C CYS A 18 6.46 10.83 5.37
N ALA A 19 6.97 11.37 4.28
CA ALA A 19 6.64 12.71 3.81
C ALA A 19 5.13 12.80 3.51
N SER A 20 4.47 13.83 4.04
CA SER A 20 3.02 14.01 3.91
C SER A 20 2.55 14.34 2.49
N ASP A 21 3.47 14.66 1.59
CA ASP A 21 3.25 14.91 0.18
C ASP A 21 3.53 13.68 -0.71
N PHE A 22 3.86 12.53 -0.10
CA PHE A 22 4.17 11.27 -0.80
C PHE A 22 5.38 11.34 -1.73
N SER A 23 6.32 12.25 -1.45
CA SER A 23 7.57 12.39 -2.21
C SER A 23 8.65 11.36 -1.85
N ASP A 24 8.48 10.64 -0.74
CA ASP A 24 9.37 9.54 -0.35
C ASP A 24 9.26 8.37 -1.34
N ARG A 25 10.39 7.69 -1.60
CA ARG A 25 10.44 6.47 -2.43
C ARG A 25 9.44 5.39 -1.97
N HIS A 26 9.14 5.34 -0.68
CA HIS A 26 8.18 4.40 -0.12
C HIS A 26 7.32 5.08 0.94
N SER A 27 6.00 5.08 0.73
CA SER A 27 4.99 5.55 1.68
C SER A 27 4.08 4.41 2.13
N ILE A 28 3.67 4.40 3.40
CA ILE A 28 2.85 3.32 3.97
C ILE A 28 1.56 3.88 4.54
N LEU A 29 0.44 3.37 4.05
CA LEU A 29 -0.90 3.63 4.57
C LEU A 29 -1.35 2.43 5.38
N TYR A 30 -1.78 2.68 6.62
CA TYR A 30 -2.35 1.67 7.50
C TYR A 30 -3.86 1.84 7.57
N GLY A 31 -4.58 0.72 7.57
CA GLY A 31 -6.03 0.71 7.75
C GLY A 31 -6.48 -0.53 8.51
N HIS A 32 -7.58 -0.40 9.25
CA HIS A 32 -8.16 -1.53 9.97
C HIS A 32 -8.78 -2.55 9.00
N HIS A 33 -8.70 -3.82 9.38
CA HIS A 33 -9.46 -4.91 8.77
C HIS A 33 -10.73 -5.07 9.60
N MET A 34 -11.85 -4.55 9.11
CA MET A 34 -13.11 -4.56 9.85
C MET A 34 -14.04 -5.67 9.35
N ASN A 35 -14.61 -6.46 10.26
CA ASN A 35 -15.50 -7.57 9.92
C ASN A 35 -16.82 -7.15 9.23
N ASP A 36 -17.11 -5.85 9.15
CA ASP A 36 -18.27 -5.28 8.46
C ASP A 36 -18.01 -4.98 6.98
N GLY A 37 -16.82 -5.32 6.46
CA GLY A 37 -16.44 -5.10 5.07
C GLY A 37 -15.85 -3.72 4.79
N SER A 38 -15.72 -2.84 5.79
CA SER A 38 -15.19 -1.49 5.61
C SER A 38 -13.65 -1.43 5.62
N MET A 39 -13.10 -0.26 5.25
CA MET A 39 -11.67 0.07 5.34
C MET A 39 -10.81 -0.79 4.41
N PHE A 40 -9.87 -1.57 4.96
CA PHE A 40 -8.95 -2.42 4.19
C PHE A 40 -9.37 -3.89 4.21
N TYR A 41 -10.65 -4.19 4.48
CA TYR A 41 -11.19 -5.55 4.43
C TYR A 41 -10.92 -6.25 3.09
N ASP A 42 -11.21 -5.56 1.99
CA ASP A 42 -11.09 -6.13 0.63
C ASP A 42 -9.64 -6.40 0.21
N LEU A 43 -8.63 -5.93 0.94
CA LEU A 43 -7.24 -6.25 0.62
C LEU A 43 -6.97 -7.75 0.67
N MET A 44 -7.71 -8.50 1.50
CA MET A 44 -7.60 -9.96 1.54
C MET A 44 -8.03 -10.64 0.24
N GLY A 45 -8.85 -9.98 -0.58
CA GLY A 45 -9.26 -10.47 -1.90
C GLY A 45 -8.06 -10.70 -2.82
N TYR A 46 -6.99 -9.92 -2.71
CA TYR A 46 -5.77 -10.05 -3.52
C TYR A 46 -5.01 -11.36 -3.31
N LYS A 47 -5.40 -12.21 -2.36
CA LYS A 47 -4.91 -13.58 -2.27
C LYS A 47 -5.42 -14.48 -3.40
N ASP A 48 -6.48 -14.06 -4.06
CA ASP A 48 -7.04 -14.72 -5.23
C ASP A 48 -6.56 -14.00 -6.50
N GLN A 49 -6.03 -14.76 -7.46
CA GLN A 49 -5.50 -14.22 -8.71
C GLN A 49 -6.58 -13.49 -9.53
N SER A 50 -7.81 -14.01 -9.57
CA SER A 50 -8.89 -13.41 -10.35
C SER A 50 -9.34 -12.07 -9.74
N PHE A 51 -9.30 -11.95 -8.41
CA PHE A 51 -9.54 -10.66 -7.76
C PHE A 51 -8.50 -9.61 -8.16
N TYR A 52 -7.22 -9.97 -8.24
CA TYR A 52 -6.18 -9.07 -8.75
C TYR A 52 -6.44 -8.67 -10.21
N GLU A 53 -6.80 -9.63 -11.06
CA GLU A 53 -7.08 -9.37 -12.48
C GLU A 53 -8.26 -8.41 -12.69
N GLU A 54 -9.28 -8.47 -11.83
CA GLU A 54 -10.41 -7.53 -11.82
C GLU A 54 -10.06 -6.18 -11.20
N HIS A 55 -9.07 -6.14 -10.29
CA HIS A 55 -8.70 -4.96 -9.51
C HIS A 55 -7.19 -4.66 -9.52
N PRO A 56 -6.52 -4.50 -10.69
CA PRO A 56 -5.06 -4.36 -10.72
C PRO A 56 -4.57 -2.96 -10.31
N VAL A 57 -5.49 -1.98 -10.20
CA VAL A 57 -5.18 -0.56 -10.02
C VAL A 57 -6.05 0.05 -8.93
N ALA A 58 -5.48 0.97 -8.16
CA ALA A 58 -6.21 1.89 -7.29
C ALA A 58 -5.95 3.35 -7.65
N LEU A 59 -6.90 4.21 -7.29
CA LEU A 59 -6.75 5.66 -7.37
C LEU A 59 -6.58 6.22 -5.96
N PHE A 60 -5.46 6.87 -5.71
CA PHE A 60 -5.21 7.61 -4.49
C PHE A 60 -5.35 9.11 -4.77
N VAL A 61 -6.22 9.78 -4.02
CA VAL A 61 -6.61 11.18 -4.28
C VAL A 61 -6.23 12.04 -3.09
N THR A 62 -5.47 13.10 -3.36
CA THR A 62 -5.21 14.18 -2.42
C THR A 62 -5.92 15.45 -2.90
N PRO A 63 -6.05 16.49 -2.06
CA PRO A 63 -6.60 17.76 -2.52
C PRO A 63 -5.84 18.39 -3.69
N THR A 64 -4.58 17.99 -3.92
CA THR A 64 -3.68 18.60 -4.91
C THR A 64 -3.27 17.64 -6.03
N ALA A 65 -3.60 16.36 -5.97
CA ALA A 65 -3.17 15.40 -6.99
C ALA A 65 -3.98 14.10 -7.02
N TYR A 66 -3.95 13.45 -8.19
CA TYR A 66 -4.38 12.08 -8.40
C TYR A 66 -3.16 11.18 -8.64
N TYR A 67 -3.08 10.08 -7.92
CA TYR A 67 -2.03 9.06 -8.04
C TYR A 67 -2.69 7.76 -8.50
N LYS A 68 -2.32 7.29 -9.69
CA LYS A 68 -2.74 5.98 -10.17
C LYS A 68 -1.74 4.93 -9.69
N ILE A 69 -2.17 4.09 -8.76
CA ILE A 69 -1.35 3.06 -8.14
C ILE A 69 -1.58 1.74 -8.88
N GLN A 70 -0.52 1.18 -9.48
CA GLN A 70 -0.55 -0.13 -10.11
C GLN A 70 0.01 -1.18 -9.15
N PHE A 71 -0.80 -2.17 -8.77
CA PHE A 71 -0.39 -3.21 -7.83
C PHE A 71 0.50 -4.26 -8.49
N PHE A 72 1.57 -4.63 -7.79
CA PHE A 72 2.56 -5.60 -8.30
C PHE A 72 2.94 -6.68 -7.28
N SER A 73 2.59 -6.53 -6.01
CA SER A 73 2.83 -7.55 -4.98
C SER A 73 1.82 -7.44 -3.85
N GLY A 74 1.37 -8.58 -3.32
CA GLY A 74 0.65 -8.63 -2.05
C GLY A 74 0.87 -9.94 -1.33
N TYR A 75 1.05 -9.91 -0.01
CA TYR A 75 1.37 -11.09 0.78
C TYR A 75 1.13 -10.88 2.27
N VAL A 76 1.20 -11.97 3.04
CA VAL A 76 1.12 -11.93 4.49
C VAL A 76 2.54 -11.86 5.06
N ALA A 77 2.80 -10.82 5.84
CA ALA A 77 4.08 -10.55 6.46
C ALA A 77 3.97 -10.55 7.99
N HIS A 78 5.00 -11.02 8.67
CA HIS A 78 5.18 -10.77 10.09
C HIS A 78 5.75 -9.36 10.30
N ILE A 79 5.33 -8.65 11.35
CA ILE A 79 5.72 -7.25 11.64
C ILE A 79 7.23 -6.97 11.73
N THR A 80 8.06 -8.00 11.88
CA THR A 80 9.53 -7.88 11.93
C THR A 80 10.20 -7.98 10.56
N GLU A 81 9.43 -8.24 9.51
CA GLU A 81 9.93 -8.32 8.14
C GLU A 81 10.12 -6.93 7.52
N ASN A 82 10.81 -6.88 6.38
CA ASN A 82 11.21 -5.65 5.72
C ASN A 82 10.10 -5.01 4.85
N ALA A 83 8.85 -5.46 4.97
CA ALA A 83 7.73 -4.87 4.22
C ALA A 83 7.51 -3.38 4.56
N TRP A 84 7.96 -2.94 5.75
CA TRP A 84 7.86 -1.55 6.24
C TRP A 84 9.19 -0.78 6.18
N LYS A 85 10.20 -1.25 5.43
CA LYS A 85 11.47 -0.51 5.30
C LYS A 85 11.21 0.82 4.58
N LEU A 86 11.59 1.95 5.19
CA LEU A 86 11.33 3.30 4.66
C LEU A 86 12.56 4.04 4.13
N ARG A 87 13.76 3.51 4.37
CA ARG A 87 15.03 4.17 4.02
C ARG A 87 15.90 3.19 3.26
N PHE A 88 16.40 3.65 2.13
CA PHE A 88 17.15 2.83 1.17
C PHE A 88 18.31 3.65 0.62
N ASN A 89 19.41 2.98 0.30
CA ASN A 89 20.26 3.42 -0.80
C ASN A 89 19.75 2.80 -2.12
N GLU A 90 20.33 3.21 -3.26
CA GLU A 90 19.85 2.79 -4.58
C GLU A 90 19.86 1.26 -4.78
N ASP A 91 20.96 0.59 -4.42
CA ASP A 91 21.10 -0.87 -4.57
C ASP A 91 20.11 -1.61 -3.66
N GLU A 92 19.93 -1.11 -2.43
CA GLU A 92 18.98 -1.68 -1.47
C GLU A 92 17.53 -1.53 -1.94
N TYR A 93 17.17 -0.44 -2.62
CA TYR A 93 15.82 -0.22 -3.09
C TYR A 93 15.44 -1.23 -4.18
N THR A 94 16.32 -1.41 -5.17
CA THR A 94 16.13 -2.39 -6.24
C THR A 94 16.08 -3.82 -5.68
N GLY A 95 16.95 -4.15 -4.73
CA GLY A 95 16.93 -5.44 -4.04
C GLY A 95 15.62 -5.67 -3.29
N TRP A 96 15.12 -4.66 -2.59
CA TRP A 96 13.86 -4.72 -1.87
C TRP A 96 12.65 -4.91 -2.79
N LEU A 97 12.58 -4.19 -3.92
CA LEU A 97 11.51 -4.36 -4.92
C LEU A 97 11.42 -5.82 -5.41
N ASN A 98 12.57 -6.43 -5.73
CA ASN A 98 12.64 -7.83 -6.15
C ASN A 98 12.23 -8.78 -5.01
N GLU A 99 12.66 -8.52 -3.77
CA GLU A 99 12.31 -9.33 -2.60
C GLU A 99 10.79 -9.34 -2.38
N ILE A 100 10.16 -8.16 -2.29
CA ILE A 100 8.72 -8.08 -2.02
C ILE A 100 7.89 -8.61 -3.19
N GLN A 101 8.34 -8.44 -4.44
CA GLN A 101 7.65 -9.02 -5.59
C GLN A 101 7.69 -10.56 -5.55
N SER A 102 8.83 -11.15 -5.16
CA SER A 102 8.97 -12.61 -5.06
C SER A 102 8.09 -13.26 -3.99
N LYS A 103 7.64 -12.47 -3.01
CA LYS A 103 6.74 -12.92 -1.94
C LYS A 103 5.27 -12.89 -2.32
N SER A 104 4.91 -12.27 -3.45
CA SER A 104 3.53 -12.03 -3.85
C SER A 104 2.73 -13.33 -3.96
N CYS A 105 1.48 -13.31 -3.47
CA CYS A 105 0.53 -14.40 -3.62
C CYS A 105 -0.27 -14.34 -4.95
N PHE A 106 -0.09 -13.29 -5.74
CA PHE A 106 -0.62 -13.17 -7.10
C PHE A 106 0.49 -12.81 -8.09
N GLN A 107 0.29 -13.19 -9.35
CA GLN A 107 1.16 -12.83 -10.46
C GLN A 107 0.69 -11.52 -11.10
N ALA A 108 1.55 -10.50 -11.04
CA ALA A 108 1.38 -9.26 -11.77
C ALA A 108 2.06 -9.33 -13.14
N ASP A 109 1.45 -8.69 -14.14
CA ASP A 109 2.05 -8.50 -15.48
C ASP A 109 2.95 -7.26 -15.55
N CYS A 110 3.04 -6.51 -14.46
CA CYS A 110 3.87 -5.32 -14.31
C CYS A 110 4.93 -5.49 -13.22
N ALA A 111 6.02 -4.75 -13.34
CA ALA A 111 7.06 -4.65 -12.32
C ALA A 111 7.50 -3.18 -12.17
N PRO A 112 7.75 -2.71 -10.94
CA PRO A 112 8.30 -1.38 -10.72
C PRO A 112 9.77 -1.33 -11.13
N SER A 113 10.23 -0.14 -11.49
CA SER A 113 11.63 0.23 -11.69
C SER A 113 12.24 0.87 -10.43
N SER A 114 13.55 1.07 -10.42
CA SER A 114 14.26 1.75 -9.33
C SER A 114 13.83 3.20 -9.15
N GLU A 115 13.22 3.83 -10.16
CA GLU A 115 12.79 5.24 -10.11
C GLU A 115 11.35 5.41 -9.61
N ASP A 116 10.59 4.33 -9.53
CA ASP A 116 9.18 4.40 -9.16
C ASP A 116 8.99 4.59 -7.65
N ILE A 117 7.99 5.41 -7.30
CA ILE A 117 7.53 5.59 -5.92
C ILE A 117 6.55 4.46 -5.57
N VAL A 118 6.77 3.80 -4.43
CA VAL A 118 5.91 2.73 -3.92
C VAL A 118 5.00 3.23 -2.82
N ILE A 119 3.72 2.84 -2.90
CA ILE A 119 2.73 3.00 -1.84
C ILE A 119 2.34 1.60 -1.36
N THR A 120 2.45 1.37 -0.05
CA THR A 120 2.05 0.12 0.60
C THR A 120 0.78 0.33 1.41
N LEU A 121 -0.21 -0.54 1.18
CA LEU A 121 -1.39 -0.64 2.03
C LEU A 121 -1.18 -1.79 3.01
N SER A 122 -1.26 -1.52 4.30
CA SER A 122 -1.02 -2.50 5.36
C SER A 122 -2.25 -2.66 6.25
N THR A 123 -2.72 -3.88 6.42
CA THR A 123 -3.86 -4.19 7.29
C THR A 123 -3.61 -5.38 8.21
N CYS A 124 -4.35 -5.47 9.32
CA CYS A 124 -4.30 -6.62 10.21
C CYS A 124 -4.82 -7.87 9.50
N THR A 125 -4.20 -9.02 9.74
CA THR A 125 -4.82 -10.31 9.46
C THR A 125 -4.76 -11.18 10.70
N TYR A 126 -5.71 -12.11 10.83
CA TYR A 126 -5.85 -13.02 11.97
C TYR A 126 -5.19 -14.39 11.74
N GLU A 127 -4.36 -14.50 10.69
CA GLU A 127 -3.70 -15.76 10.32
C GLU A 127 -2.68 -16.25 11.35
N PHE A 128 -1.94 -15.33 11.97
CA PHE A 128 -1.07 -15.61 13.10
C PHE A 128 -0.85 -14.33 13.93
N ALA A 129 -0.24 -14.47 15.11
CA ALA A 129 0.05 -13.34 15.98
C ALA A 129 0.95 -12.32 15.24
N SER A 130 0.51 -11.05 15.22
CA SER A 130 1.22 -9.96 14.54
C SER A 130 1.37 -10.12 13.02
N ALA A 131 0.47 -10.89 12.39
CA ALA A 131 0.39 -10.96 10.94
C ALA A 131 -0.24 -9.69 10.34
N ARG A 132 0.29 -9.25 9.21
CA ARG A 132 -0.27 -8.18 8.40
C ARG A 132 -0.38 -8.64 6.97
N PHE A 133 -1.48 -8.29 6.31
CA PHE A 133 -1.50 -8.33 4.85
C PHE A 133 -0.97 -7.01 4.34
N VAL A 134 0.01 -7.08 3.44
CA VAL A 134 0.63 -5.93 2.78
C VAL A 134 0.35 -6.02 1.28
N LEU A 135 -0.06 -4.91 0.70
CA LEU A 135 -0.27 -4.76 -0.75
C LEU A 135 0.58 -3.60 -1.23
N HIS A 136 1.48 -3.88 -2.17
CA HIS A 136 2.42 -2.92 -2.74
C HIS A 136 1.98 -2.54 -4.15
N GLY A 137 1.91 -1.23 -4.38
CA GLY A 137 1.72 -0.68 -5.71
C GLY A 137 2.67 0.48 -5.98
N TYR A 138 2.99 0.70 -7.24
CA TYR A 138 3.82 1.82 -7.67
C TYR A 138 2.97 2.90 -8.33
N VAL A 139 3.40 4.16 -8.22
CA VAL A 139 2.71 5.30 -8.85
C VAL A 139 2.99 5.30 -10.35
N SER A 140 2.06 4.76 -11.13
CA SER A 140 2.14 4.67 -12.59
C SER A 140 1.79 5.98 -13.31
N GLU A 141 1.02 6.84 -12.66
CA GLU A 141 0.61 8.14 -13.19
C GLU A 141 0.37 9.12 -12.03
N LEU A 142 0.86 10.35 -12.18
CA LEU A 142 0.65 11.45 -11.24
C LEU A 142 0.08 12.65 -11.98
N ILE A 143 -1.12 13.08 -11.59
CA ILE A 143 -1.79 14.24 -12.16
C ILE A 143 -1.95 15.29 -11.06
N THR A 144 -1.21 16.39 -11.16
CA THR A 144 -1.36 17.51 -10.23
C THR A 144 -2.61 18.31 -10.57
N LEU A 145 -3.42 18.59 -9.54
CA LEU A 145 -4.58 19.48 -9.61
C LEU A 145 -4.09 20.91 -9.47
N GLU A 146 -3.98 21.64 -10.57
CA GLU A 146 -3.78 23.07 -10.52
C GLU A 146 -5.06 23.74 -10.00
N ASN A 147 -4.94 24.53 -8.94
CA ASN A 147 -6.04 25.36 -8.43
C ASN A 147 -6.44 26.37 -9.52
N LYS A 148 -7.62 26.19 -10.10
CA LYS A 148 -8.29 27.26 -10.86
C LYS A 148 -8.87 28.31 -9.91
#